data_AF-A0A0A0BSG0-F1
#
_entry.id   AF-A0A0A0BSG0-F1
#
_cell.length_a   1.000
_cell.length_b   1.000
_cell.length_c   1.000
_cell.angle_alpha   90.00
_cell.angle_beta   90.00
_cell.angle_gamma   90.00
#
_symmetry.space_group_name_H-M   'P 1'
#
loop_
_entity.id
_entity.type
_entity.pdbx_description
1 polymer ?
#
loop_
_entity_poly.entity_id
_entity_poly.type
_entity_poly.pdbx_seq_one_letter_code
_entity_poly.pdbx_strand_id
1 'polypeptide(L)' 'MTDTDSKQDLLIRLRRIEGQVRGIARMVEEDKYCIDVLTQVSAASRALQSVALGLLGGVCCTSR' A
#
# COMPACT_ATOMS: atom_id res chain seq x y z
N MET A 1 -17.58 -12.35 0.50
CA MET A 1 -17.08 -11.07 1.03
C MET A 1 -17.00 -11.25 2.54
N THR A 2 -15.87 -11.61 3.14
CA THR A 2 -14.46 -11.29 2.91
C THR A 2 -13.62 -12.53 2.62
N ASP A 3 -12.86 -12.53 1.52
CA ASP A 3 -11.76 -13.48 1.32
C ASP A 3 -10.69 -13.18 2.37
N THR A 4 -10.27 -14.20 3.12
CA THR A 4 -9.11 -14.11 4.00
C THR A 4 -7.89 -13.92 3.11
N ASP A 5 -7.44 -12.68 2.94
CA ASP A 5 -6.23 -12.37 2.16
C ASP A 5 -5.09 -13.25 2.68
N SER A 6 -4.55 -14.11 1.80
CA SER A 6 -3.45 -14.98 2.18
C SER A 6 -2.20 -14.13 2.44
N LYS A 7 -1.27 -14.64 3.25
CA LYS A 7 0.04 -13.98 3.47
C LYS A 7 0.72 -13.58 2.14
N GLN A 8 0.58 -14.40 1.09
CA GLN A 8 1.10 -14.09 -0.23
C GLN A 8 0.42 -12.87 -0.88
N ASP A 9 -0.90 -12.72 -0.73
CA ASP A 9 -1.65 -11.60 -1.30
C ASP A 9 -1.25 -10.27 -0.65
N LEU A 10 -1.08 -10.29 0.68
CA LEU A 10 -0.58 -9.13 1.42
C LEU A 10 0.84 -8.74 0.96
N LEU A 11 1.73 -9.72 0.77
CA LEU A 11 3.07 -9.48 0.25
C LEU A 11 3.05 -8.92 -1.19
N ILE A 12 2.15 -9.39 -2.04
CA ILE A 12 1.98 -8.85 -3.40
C ILE A 12 1.53 -7.40 -3.35
N ARG A 13 0.56 -7.07 -2.49
CA ARG A 13 0.10 -5.67 -2.31
C ARG A 13 1.21 -4.78 -1.78
N LEU A 14 1.99 -5.24 -0.80
CA LEU A 14 3.14 -4.51 -0.27
C LEU A 14 4.20 -4.22 -1.35
N ARG A 15 4.53 -5.19 -2.21
CA ARG A 15 5.45 -4.98 -3.35
C ARG A 15 4.95 -3.93 -4.34
N ARG A 16 3.64 -3.86 -4.56
CA ARG A 16 3.04 -2.81 -5.42
C ARG A 16 3.16 -1.42 -4.77
N ILE A 17 2.89 -1.33 -3.47
CA ILE A 17 3.02 -0.08 -2.70
C ILE A 17 4.47 0.40 -2.71
N GLU A 18 5.44 -0.49 -2.56
CA GLU A 18 6.86 -0.16 -2.67
C GLU A 18 7.20 0.48 -4.05
N GLY A 19 6.60 -0.02 -5.12
CA GLY A 19 6.69 0.59 -6.45
C GLY A 19 6.10 2.00 -6.51
N GLN A 20 4.95 2.22 -5.87
CA GLN A 20 4.33 3.55 -5.79
C GLN A 20 5.22 4.53 -5.01
N VAL A 21 5.77 4.10 -3.86
CA VAL A 21 6.67 4.94 -3.04
C VAL A 21 7.94 5.31 -3.81
N ARG A 22 8.54 4.37 -4.54
CA ARG A 22 9.66 4.68 -5.45
C ARG A 22 9.27 5.68 -6.54
N GLY A 23 8.06 5.55 -7.10
CA GLY A 23 7.55 6.51 -8.08
C GLY A 23 7.40 7.91 -7.49
N ILE A 24 6.84 8.01 -6.28
CA ILE A 24 6.71 9.29 -5.55
C ILE A 24 8.08 9.91 -5.30
N ALA A 25 9.08 9.14 -4.87
CA ALA A 25 10.44 9.64 -4.67
C ALA A 25 11.01 10.27 -5.94
N ARG A 26 10.88 9.60 -7.10
CA ARG A 26 11.30 10.17 -8.39
C ARG A 26 10.53 11.43 -8.77
N MET A 27 9.23 11.48 -8.49
CA MET A 27 8.44 12.70 -8.77
C MET A 27 8.91 13.89 -7.94
N VAL A 28 9.36 13.66 -6.71
CA VAL A 28 9.95 14.69 -5.85
C VAL A 28 11.34 15.10 -6.37
N GLU A 29 12.18 14.14 -6.76
CA GLU A 29 13.49 14.41 -7.38
C GLU A 29 13.38 15.19 -8.70
N GLU A 30 12.31 14.96 -9.46
CA GLU A 30 12.03 15.65 -10.73
C GLU A 30 11.24 16.97 -10.57
N ASP A 31 11.06 17.46 -9.33
CA ASP A 31 10.29 18.68 -9.01
C ASP A 31 8.89 18.71 -9.67
N LYS A 32 8.21 17.55 -9.71
CA LYS A 32 6.84 17.46 -10.26
C LYS A 32 5.87 18.31 -9.45
N TYR A 33 4.78 18.68 -10.11
CA TYR A 33 3.74 19.50 -9.52
C TYR A 33 3.17 18.86 -8.25
N CYS A 34 3.09 19.65 -7.18
CA CYS A 34 2.76 19.14 -5.85
C CYS A 34 1.41 18.40 -5.82
N ILE A 35 0.43 18.83 -6.63
CA ILE A 35 -0.89 18.18 -6.69
C ILE A 35 -0.79 16.75 -7.24
N ASP A 36 0.09 16.51 -8.22
CA ASP A 36 0.30 15.18 -8.79
C ASP A 36 0.98 14.26 -7.77
N VAL A 37 1.98 14.79 -7.05
CA VAL A 37 2.66 14.08 -5.95
C VAL A 37 1.66 13.72 -4.85
N LEU A 38 0.83 14.66 -4.41
CA LEU A 38 -0.21 14.44 -3.38
C LEU A 38 -1.24 13.40 -3.82
N THR A 39 -1.58 13.38 -5.11
CA THR A 39 -2.48 12.37 -5.68
C THR A 39 -1.86 10.96 -5.57
N GLN A 40 -0.57 10.81 -5.90
CA GLN A 40 0.12 9.53 -5.76
C GLN A 40 0.30 9.11 -4.30
N VAL A 41 0.62 10.05 -3.40
CA VAL A 41 0.70 9.78 -1.95
C VAL A 41 -0.65 9.29 -1.41
N SER A 42 -1.76 9.91 -1.85
CA SER A 42 -3.11 9.50 -1.47
C SER A 42 -3.44 8.08 -1.98
N ALA A 43 -3.00 7.74 -3.19
CA ALA A 43 -3.16 6.40 -3.75
C ALA A 43 -2.37 5.35 -2.96
N ALA A 44 -1.11 5.63 -2.61
CA ALA A 44 -0.28 4.75 -1.80
C ALA A 44 -0.86 4.57 -0.39
N SER A 45 -1.38 5.64 0.21
CA SER A 45 -2.02 5.60 1.53
C SER A 45 -3.27 4.72 1.55
N ARG A 46 -4.12 4.80 0.52
CA ARG A 46 -5.29 3.92 0.37
C ARG A 46 -4.90 2.45 0.19
N ALA A 47 -3.84 2.18 -0.57
CA ALA A 47 -3.34 0.82 -0.73
C ALA A 47 -2.82 0.25 0.60
N LEU A 48 -2.11 1.05 1.40
CA LEU A 48 -1.68 0.67 2.75
C LEU A 48 -2.86 0.40 3.69
N GLN A 49 -3.92 1.22 3.64
CA GLN A 49 -5.15 0.97 4.42
C GLN A 49 -5.78 -0.37 4.06
N SER A 50 -5.82 -0.75 2.78
CA SER A 50 -6.31 -2.06 2.35
C SER A 50 -5.47 -3.21 2.93
N VAL A 51 -4.15 -3.07 3.01
CA VAL A 51 -3.27 -4.07 3.65
C VAL A 51 -3.54 -4.15 5.15
N ALA A 52 -3.68 -3.01 5.82
CA ALA A 52 -4.00 -2.95 7.25
C ALA A 52 -5.33 -3.67 7.57
N LEU A 53 -6.37 -3.45 6.74
CA LEU A 53 -7.65 -4.15 6.87
C LEU A 53 -7.51 -5.66 6.65
N GLY A 54 -6.72 -6.09 5.66
CA GLY A 54 -6.44 -7.52 5.44
C GLY A 54 -5.72 -8.18 6.61
N LEU A 55 -4.81 -7.46 7.29
CA LEU A 55 -4.13 -7.93 8.49
C LEU A 55 -5.09 -8.09 9.68
N LEU A 56 -6.01 -7.15 9.86
CA LEU A 56 -7.06 -7.20 10.89
C LEU A 56 -8.07 -8.34 10.64
N GLY A 57 -8.31 -8.69 9.37
CA GLY A 57 -9.30 -9.68 8.98
C GLY A 57 -8.91 -11.16 9.20
N GLY A 58 -7.66 -11.49 9.49
CA GLY A 58 -7.32 -12.91 9.75
C GLY A 58 -5.86 -13.27 10.02
N VAL A 59 -4.88 -12.39 9.82
CA VAL A 59 -3.45 -12.75 9.96
C VAL A 59 -2.87 -12.39 11.32
N CYS A 60 -3.46 -11.43 12.05
CA CYS A 60 -2.92 -10.98 13.34
C CYS A 60 -3.33 -11.87 14.55
N CYS A 61 -4.48 -12.54 14.51
CA CYS A 61 -4.99 -13.29 15.67
C CYS A 61 -4.46 -14.73 15.81
N THR A 62 -3.61 -15.24 14.91
CA THR A 62 -3.09 -16.62 14.98
C THR A 62 -1.67 -16.72 15.55
N SER A 63 -1.10 -15.62 16.07
CA SER A 63 0.13 -15.66 16.87
C SER A 63 -0.19 -15.66 18.37
N ARG A 64 -0.96 -16.65 18.82
CA ARG A 64 -0.76 -17.36 20.10
C ARG A 64 -1.50 -18.69 20.05
#